data_AF-A0A7T7KNN1-F1
#
_entry.id   AF-A0A7T7KNN1-F1
#
_cell.length_a   1.000
_cell.length_b   1.000
_cell.length_c   1.000
_cell.angle_alpha   90.00
_cell.angle_beta   90.00
_cell.angle_gamma   90.00
#
_symmetry.space_group_name_H-M   'P 1'
#
loop_
_entity.id
_entity.type
_entity.pdbx_description
1 polymer ?
#
loop_
_entity_poly.entity_id
_entity_poly.type
_entity_poly.pdbx_seq_one_letter_code
_entity_poly.pdbx_strand_id
1 'polypeptide(L)' 'MSYRSILSRMGDSKEARAARTAFLAVEGLFTLRIWGAEDSADLQSQLDDIEAMLLSDGARN' A
#
# COMPACT_ATOMS: atom_id res chain seq x y z
N MET A 1 0.30 3.60 -20.04
CA MET A 1 0.93 2.50 -19.27
C MET A 1 -0.11 1.99 -18.28
N SER A 2 -0.51 0.71 -18.32
CA SER A 2 -1.60 0.21 -17.46
C SER A 2 -1.10 -0.17 -16.07
N TYR A 3 -1.96 -0.08 -15.05
CA TYR A 3 -1.67 -0.52 -13.68
C TYR A 3 -1.22 -1.99 -13.63
N ARG A 4 -1.86 -2.85 -14.44
CA ARG A 4 -1.47 -4.26 -14.60
C ARG A 4 -0.02 -4.42 -15.06
N SER A 5 0.43 -3.54 -15.96
CA SER A 5 1.81 -3.57 -16.50
C SER A 5 2.85 -3.09 -15.47
N ILE A 6 2.47 -2.22 -14.53
CA ILE A 6 3.34 -1.79 -13.43
C ILE A 6 3.47 -2.94 -12.43
N LEU A 7 2.35 -3.48 -11.97
CA LEU A 7 2.32 -4.57 -11.00
C LEU A 7 3.02 -5.83 -11.54
N SER A 8 2.88 -6.14 -12.83
CA SER A 8 3.56 -7.30 -13.44
C SER A 8 5.08 -7.17 -13.48
N ARG A 9 5.62 -5.94 -13.50
CA ARG A 9 7.07 -5.70 -13.50
C ARG A 9 7.72 -5.91 -12.13
N MET A 10 6.92 -5.99 -11.06
CA MET A 10 7.43 -6.17 -9.70
C MET A 10 7.85 -7.62 -9.40
N GLY A 11 7.54 -8.59 -10.26
CA GLY A 11 7.91 -10.01 -10.08
C GLY A 11 6.98 -10.78 -9.13
N ASP A 12 7.32 -12.00 -8.69
CA ASP A 12 6.39 -12.84 -7.89
C ASP A 12 6.95 -13.36 -6.56
N SER A 13 8.11 -12.84 -6.11
CA SER A 13 8.66 -13.17 -4.79
C SER A 13 7.74 -12.75 -3.64
N LYS A 14 8.02 -13.23 -2.42
CA LYS A 14 7.25 -12.82 -1.22
C LYS A 14 7.33 -11.31 -1.03
N GLU A 15 8.52 -10.74 -1.21
CA GLU A 15 8.83 -9.31 -1.11
C GLU A 15 8.12 -8.52 -2.21
N ALA A 16 8.09 -9.04 -3.45
CA ALA A 16 7.39 -8.42 -4.56
C ALA A 16 5.87 -8.34 -4.31
N ARG A 17 5.28 -9.38 -3.72
CA ARG A 17 3.86 -9.37 -3.32
C ARG A 17 3.60 -8.36 -2.20
N ALA A 18 4.45 -8.32 -1.17
CA ALA A 18 4.33 -7.34 -0.09
C ALA A 18 4.43 -5.90 -0.62
N ALA A 19 5.40 -5.62 -1.51
CA ALA A 19 5.55 -4.32 -2.15
C ALA A 19 4.33 -3.93 -3.00
N ARG A 20 3.71 -4.89 -3.70
CA ARG A 20 2.44 -4.64 -4.43
C ARG A 20 1.30 -4.28 -3.48
N THR A 21 1.17 -5.00 -2.38
CA THR A 21 0.14 -4.73 -1.36
C THR A 21 0.34 -3.34 -0.76
N ALA A 22 1.58 -2.98 -0.42
CA ALA A 22 1.93 -1.65 0.09
C ALA A 22 1.53 -0.55 -0.89
N PHE A 23 1.92 -0.70 -2.16
CA PHE A 23 1.60 0.25 -3.22
C PHE A 23 0.08 0.44 -3.38
N LEU A 24 -0.68 -0.66 -3.42
CA LEU A 24 -2.15 -0.61 -3.54
C LEU A 24 -2.83 0.03 -2.32
N ALA A 25 -2.34 -0.23 -1.10
CA ALA A 25 -2.88 0.37 0.12
C ALA A 25 -2.69 1.89 0.13
N VAL A 26 -1.49 2.36 -0.21
CA VAL A 26 -1.15 3.78 -0.31
C VAL A 26 -1.98 4.47 -1.39
N GLU A 27 -2.11 3.86 -2.56
CA GLU A 27 -2.90 4.42 -3.67
C GLU A 27 -4.40 4.47 -3.36
N GLY A 28 -4.94 3.46 -2.68
CA GLY A 28 -6.32 3.46 -2.19
C GLY A 28 -6.56 4.58 -1.19
N LEU A 29 -5.62 4.79 -0.26
CA LEU A 29 -5.68 5.87 0.72
C LEU A 29 -5.71 7.25 0.04
N PHE A 30 -4.79 7.51 -0.90
CA PHE A 30 -4.79 8.76 -1.66
C PHE A 30 -6.06 8.95 -2.49
N THR A 31 -6.60 7.89 -3.08
CA THR A 31 -7.85 7.94 -3.84
C THR A 31 -9.02 8.37 -2.96
N LEU A 32 -9.15 7.78 -1.77
CA LEU A 32 -10.21 8.12 -0.81
C LEU A 32 -10.12 9.59 -0.37
N ARG A 33 -8.90 10.09 -0.16
CA ARG A 33 -8.68 11.49 0.23
C ARG A 33 -8.97 12.47 -0.91
N ILE A 34 -8.58 12.14 -2.16
CA ILE A 34 -8.94 12.95 -3.34
C ILE A 34 -10.46 13.02 -3.52
N TRP A 35 -11.17 11.93 -3.22
CA TRP A 35 -12.63 11.89 -3.25
C TRP A 35 -13.30 12.59 -2.05
N GLY A 36 -12.53 13.07 -1.07
CA GLY A 36 -13.06 13.66 0.16
C GLY A 36 -13.81 12.65 1.05
N ALA A 37 -13.58 11.35 0.83
CA ALA A 37 -14.18 10.28 1.61
C ALA A 37 -13.43 10.04 2.94
N GLU A 38 -12.17 10.49 3.02
CA GLU A 38 -11.37 10.45 4.24
C GLU A 38 -10.52 11.71 4.41
N ASP A 39 -11.06 12.69 5.13
CA ASP A 39 -10.41 13.98 5.42
C ASP A 39 -10.06 14.17 6.91
N SER A 40 -10.56 13.28 7.78
CA SER A 40 -10.49 13.44 9.23
C SER A 40 -9.21 12.90 9.86
N ALA A 41 -8.67 11.81 9.30
CA ALA A 41 -7.45 11.20 9.77
C ALA A 41 -6.20 11.96 9.27
N ASP A 42 -5.17 11.98 10.11
CA ASP A 42 -3.84 12.44 9.74
C ASP A 42 -3.21 11.47 8.74
N LEU A 43 -2.79 11.99 7.59
CA LEU A 43 -2.25 11.19 6.50
C LEU A 43 -0.99 10.42 6.92
N GLN A 44 -0.13 11.05 7.74
CA GLN A 44 1.11 10.42 8.17
C GLN A 44 0.81 9.21 9.08
N SER A 45 -0.09 9.36 10.05
CA SER A 45 -0.53 8.25 10.90
C SER A 45 -1.04 7.05 10.09
N GLN A 46 -1.78 7.30 9.01
CA GLN A 46 -2.30 6.21 8.16
C GLN A 46 -1.20 5.52 7.34
N LEU A 47 -0.18 6.26 6.90
CA LEU A 47 1.00 5.69 6.25
C LEU A 47 1.82 4.84 7.23
N ASP A 48 1.97 5.33 8.47
CA ASP A 48 2.67 4.60 9.54
C ASP A 48 1.94 3.28 9.87
N ASP A 49 0.60 3.29 9.91
CA ASP A 49 -0.21 2.08 10.11
C ASP A 49 -0.02 1.07 8.97
N ILE A 50 0.00 1.54 7.71
CA ILE A 50 0.28 0.68 6.55
C ILE A 50 1.67 0.05 6.65
N GLU A 51 2.68 0.84 7.01
CA GLU A 51 4.05 0.35 7.22
C GLU A 51 4.10 -0.71 8.34
N ALA A 52 3.49 -0.43 9.49
CA ALA A 52 3.46 -1.34 10.63
C ALA A 52 2.79 -2.68 10.28
N MET A 53 1.69 -2.66 9.52
CA MET A 53 1.01 -3.88 9.06
C MET A 53 1.92 -4.74 8.17
N LEU A 54 2.68 -4.12 7.27
CA LEU A 54 3.57 -4.83 6.34
C LEU A 54 4.80 -5.40 7.03
N LEU A 55 5.36 -4.68 8.01
CA LEU A 55 6.50 -5.13 8.80
C LEU A 55 6.10 -6.28 9.76
N SER A 56 4.88 -6.25 10.29
CA SER A 56 4.35 -7.28 11.18
C SER A 56 4.15 -8.65 10.50
N ASP A 57 3.92 -8.67 9.18
CA ASP A 57 3.81 -9.90 8.38
C ASP A 57 5.18 -10.47 7.95
N GLY A 58 6.23 -9.63 8.02
CA GLY A 58 7.63 -10.04 7.85
C GLY A 58 8.21 -10.79 9.06
N ALA A 59 7.76 -10.45 10.28
CA ALA A 59 8.28 -10.99 11.54
C ALA A 59 7.70 -12.36 11.96
N ARG A 60 6.69 -12.88 11.23
CA ARG A 60 6.05 -14.18 11.50
C ARG A 60 6.65 -15.37 10.75
N ASN A 61 7.84 -15.21 10.15
CA ASN A 61 8.54 -16.26 9.40
C ASN A 61 9.87 -16.65 10.04
#